data_AF-A0A965Z877-F1
#
_entry.id   AF-A0A965Z877-F1
#
_cell.length_a   1.000
_cell.length_b   1.000
_cell.length_c   1.000
_cell.angle_alpha   90.00
_cell.angle_beta   90.00
_cell.angle_gamma   90.00
#
_symmetry.space_group_name_H-M   'P 1'
#
loop_
_entity.id
_entity.type
_entity.pdbx_description
1 polymer ?
#
loop_
_entity_poly.entity_id
_entity_poly.type
_entity_poly.pdbx_seq_one_letter_code
_entity_poly.pdbx_strand_id
1 'polypeptide(L)'
;MKTCVCPVPTVIPTLSAIDPCPVNTGQIQRLIFVDRGTEYVIASLAANTYWAAKQISIGTDRCVFSPLIGNPEFEPGDVSEFGGGNETLNGVPLVVGLEPTTFTFRFYSLQKGMAAELKDMACREVDVFLVNENNQIVYNEKSTTTATGFPIRQFSVSDRRIGGYSEPDYNNGKIMFSEDWSDNFTMTKEITSWNPLSI
;
A
#
# COMPACT_ATOMS: atom_id res chain seq x y z
N MET A 1 2.51 -13.02 11.43
CA MET A 1 3.37 -13.65 12.43
C MET A 1 4.20 -14.73 11.77
N LYS A 2 5.49 -14.49 11.55
CA LYS A 2 6.41 -15.58 11.20
C LYS A 2 6.72 -16.33 12.49
N THR A 3 5.94 -17.36 12.79
CA THR A 3 6.19 -18.24 13.94
C THR A 3 7.57 -18.85 13.75
N CYS A 4 8.51 -18.51 14.63
CA CYS A 4 9.80 -19.19 14.69
C CYS A 4 9.53 -20.67 15.02
N VAL A 5 9.56 -21.51 13.98
CA VAL A 5 9.46 -22.96 14.16
C VAL A 5 10.68 -23.43 14.94
N CYS A 6 10.42 -24.08 16.08
CA CYS A 6 11.46 -24.73 16.87
C CYS A 6 11.77 -26.11 16.26
N PRO A 7 13.05 -26.53 16.17
CA PRO A 7 14.24 -25.82 16.68
C PRO A 7 14.65 -24.64 15.78
N VAL A 8 15.16 -23.59 16.42
CA VAL A 8 15.74 -22.43 15.72
C VAL A 8 16.86 -22.93 14.80
N PRO A 9 16.90 -22.51 13.52
CA PRO A 9 17.97 -22.92 12.60
C PRO A 9 19.35 -22.60 13.19
N THR A 10 20.26 -23.56 13.17
CA THR A 10 21.63 -23.43 13.72
C THR A 10 22.52 -22.51 12.88
N VAL A 11 22.05 -22.07 11.72
CA VAL A 11 22.80 -21.25 10.77
C VAL A 11 22.08 -19.91 10.62
N ILE A 12 22.82 -18.82 10.80
CA ILE A 12 22.35 -17.47 10.50
C ILE A 12 22.01 -17.43 9.00
N PRO A 13 20.79 -17.02 8.61
CA PRO A 13 20.43 -16.96 7.20
C PRO A 13 21.33 -15.96 6.47
N THR A 14 21.90 -16.39 5.35
CA THR A 14 22.66 -15.50 4.47
C THR A 14 21.71 -14.49 3.82
N LEU A 15 22.02 -13.20 3.90
CA LEU A 15 21.34 -12.17 3.11
C LEU A 15 21.83 -12.27 1.66
N SER A 16 21.01 -12.87 0.79
CA SER A 16 21.37 -13.12 -0.61
C SER A 16 21.16 -11.92 -1.54
N ALA A 17 20.38 -10.93 -1.11
CA ALA A 17 20.06 -9.73 -1.88
C ALA A 17 20.79 -8.50 -1.33
N ILE A 18 22.08 -8.38 -1.66
CA ILE A 18 22.79 -7.12 -1.54
C ILE A 18 22.72 -6.48 -2.93
N ASP A 19 21.60 -5.81 -3.23
CA ASP A 19 21.49 -4.99 -4.44
C ASP A 19 22.28 -3.69 -4.24
N PRO A 20 23.21 -3.32 -5.14
CA PRO A 20 23.97 -2.06 -5.03
C PRO A 20 23.11 -0.80 -5.20
N CYS A 21 21.85 -0.91 -5.65
CA CYS A 21 20.99 0.23 -5.93
C CYS A 21 20.01 0.50 -4.77
N PRO A 22 20.11 1.63 -4.06
CA PRO A 22 19.09 2.00 -3.08
C PRO A 22 17.76 2.28 -3.81
N VAL A 23 16.69 1.65 -3.34
CA VAL A 23 15.34 1.84 -3.87
C VAL A 23 14.74 3.10 -3.26
N ASN A 24 14.59 4.16 -4.07
CA ASN A 24 13.93 5.40 -3.69
C ASN A 24 12.60 5.50 -4.43
N THR A 25 11.49 5.36 -3.70
CA THR A 25 10.14 5.34 -4.29
C THR A 25 9.63 6.73 -4.66
N GLY A 26 10.17 7.79 -4.06
CA GLY A 26 9.65 9.15 -4.22
C GLY A 26 8.28 9.33 -3.56
N GLN A 27 7.59 10.43 -3.88
CA GLN A 27 6.26 10.71 -3.36
C GLN A 27 5.19 9.85 -4.03
N ILE A 28 4.32 9.20 -3.24
CA ILE A 28 3.11 8.54 -3.75
C ILE A 28 2.02 9.59 -4.02
N GLN A 29 1.46 9.60 -5.22
CA GLN A 29 0.50 10.60 -5.69
C GLN A 29 -0.86 10.03 -6.11
N ARG A 30 -0.97 8.71 -6.26
CA ARG A 30 -2.25 8.04 -6.55
C ARG A 30 -2.26 6.59 -6.06
N LEU A 31 -3.47 6.09 -5.82
CA LEU A 31 -3.74 4.71 -5.44
C LEU A 31 -4.59 4.05 -6.53
N ILE A 32 -4.36 2.77 -6.78
CA ILE A 32 -5.23 1.95 -7.62
C ILE A 32 -5.77 0.82 -6.75
N PHE A 33 -7.08 0.86 -6.49
CA PHE A 33 -7.79 -0.18 -5.76
C PHE A 33 -8.08 -1.34 -6.69
N VAL A 34 -7.79 -2.54 -6.23
CA VAL A 34 -8.07 -3.80 -6.93
C VAL A 34 -8.72 -4.79 -5.97
N ASP A 35 -9.40 -5.80 -6.51
CA ASP A 35 -9.92 -6.89 -5.69
C ASP A 35 -8.77 -7.65 -5.01
N ARG A 36 -8.98 -8.07 -3.76
CA ARG A 36 -7.95 -8.72 -2.95
C ARG A 36 -7.46 -10.02 -3.60
N GLY A 37 -6.14 -10.19 -3.66
CA GLY A 37 -5.49 -11.40 -4.15
C GLY A 37 -5.50 -11.55 -5.68
N THR A 38 -6.00 -10.56 -6.42
CA THR A 38 -5.99 -10.59 -7.89
C THR A 38 -4.57 -10.43 -8.41
N GLU A 39 -4.20 -11.32 -9.33
CA GLU A 39 -2.90 -11.37 -9.95
C GLU A 39 -2.86 -10.57 -11.26
N TYR A 40 -1.81 -9.77 -11.41
CA TYR A 40 -1.56 -8.92 -12.56
C TYR A 40 -0.24 -9.30 -13.25
N VAL A 41 -0.20 -9.17 -14.57
CA VAL A 41 0.99 -9.50 -15.36
C VAL A 41 1.96 -8.33 -15.33
N ILE A 42 3.17 -8.54 -14.78
CA ILE A 42 4.17 -7.47 -14.58
C ILE A 42 4.48 -6.74 -15.90
N ALA A 43 4.69 -7.48 -16.98
CA ALA A 43 5.00 -6.92 -18.30
C ALA A 43 3.89 -6.01 -18.86
N SER A 44 2.66 -6.12 -18.35
CA SER A 44 1.50 -5.36 -18.81
C SER A 44 1.17 -4.15 -17.93
N LEU A 45 1.78 -4.01 -16.74
CA LEU A 45 1.51 -2.90 -15.83
C LEU A 45 1.82 -1.53 -16.45
N ALA A 46 2.77 -1.47 -17.39
CA ALA A 46 3.14 -0.25 -18.10
C ALA A 46 2.21 0.10 -19.28
N ALA A 47 1.14 -0.67 -19.56
CA ALA A 47 0.27 -0.44 -20.71
C ALA A 47 -1.09 0.18 -20.32
N ASN A 48 -1.46 1.32 -20.94
CA ASN A 48 -2.75 1.96 -20.69
C ASN A 48 -3.94 1.04 -21.03
N THR A 49 -3.84 0.30 -22.14
CA THR A 49 -4.89 -0.64 -22.58
C THR A 49 -5.16 -1.74 -21.57
N TYR A 50 -4.15 -2.14 -20.78
CA TYR A 50 -4.30 -3.10 -19.72
C TYR A 50 -5.20 -2.55 -18.61
N TRP A 51 -4.89 -1.37 -18.09
CA TRP A 51 -5.69 -0.74 -17.04
C TRP A 51 -7.08 -0.33 -17.51
N ALA A 52 -7.21 0.18 -18.73
CA ALA A 52 -8.51 0.52 -19.32
C ALA A 52 -9.44 -0.71 -19.39
N ALA A 53 -8.91 -1.88 -19.76
CA ALA A 53 -9.67 -3.13 -19.76
C ALA A 53 -10.11 -3.56 -18.35
N LYS A 54 -9.27 -3.33 -17.33
CA LYS A 54 -9.59 -3.64 -15.93
C LYS A 54 -10.63 -2.69 -15.34
N GLN A 55 -10.63 -1.41 -15.72
CA GLN A 55 -11.64 -0.45 -15.25
C GLN A 55 -13.07 -0.79 -15.71
N ILE A 56 -13.20 -1.39 -16.91
CA ILE A 56 -14.50 -1.81 -17.46
C ILE A 56 -14.87 -3.25 -17.09
N SER A 57 -13.96 -3.98 -16.43
CA SER A 57 -14.23 -5.36 -16.01
C SER A 57 -15.41 -5.43 -15.03
N ILE A 58 -16.18 -6.51 -15.16
CA ILE A 58 -17.31 -6.85 -14.31
C ILE A 58 -16.93 -8.15 -13.59
N GLY A 59 -16.59 -8.08 -12.30
CA GLY A 59 -16.15 -9.22 -11.50
C GLY A 59 -14.89 -8.94 -10.69
N THR A 60 -14.15 -10.00 -10.36
CA THR A 60 -13.01 -10.05 -9.41
C THR A 60 -11.68 -9.57 -10.00
N ASP A 61 -11.74 -8.66 -10.96
CA ASP A 61 -10.57 -8.14 -11.68
C ASP A 61 -10.76 -6.66 -12.06
N ARG A 62 -11.66 -5.99 -11.33
CA ARG A 62 -11.96 -4.59 -11.57
C ARG A 62 -10.95 -3.75 -10.82
N CYS A 63 -10.48 -2.68 -11.47
CA CYS A 63 -9.68 -1.67 -10.80
C CYS A 63 -10.39 -0.32 -10.73
N VAL A 64 -10.06 0.46 -9.70
CA VAL A 64 -10.55 1.83 -9.49
C VAL A 64 -9.37 2.73 -9.17
N PHE A 65 -9.19 3.78 -9.95
CA PHE A 65 -8.14 4.77 -9.72
C PHE A 65 -8.65 5.80 -8.71
N SER A 66 -7.86 6.06 -7.67
CA SER A 66 -8.17 7.14 -6.75
C SER A 66 -7.96 8.50 -7.42
N PRO A 67 -8.60 9.55 -6.89
CA PRO A 67 -8.14 10.92 -7.13
C PRO A 67 -6.68 11.08 -6.72
N LEU A 68 -6.06 12.17 -7.17
CA LEU A 68 -4.71 12.52 -6.73
C LEU A 68 -4.71 12.76 -5.22
N ILE A 69 -3.67 12.23 -4.57
CA ILE A 69 -3.45 12.40 -3.15
C ILE A 69 -2.35 13.43 -2.92
N GLY A 70 -2.46 14.17 -1.83
CA GLY A 70 -1.41 15.05 -1.35
C GLY A 70 -1.11 14.79 0.12
N ASN A 71 0.03 15.32 0.56
CA ASN A 71 0.58 15.10 1.90
C ASN A 71 0.60 13.61 2.31
N PRO A 72 1.18 12.72 1.47
CA PRO A 72 1.34 11.31 1.82
C PRO A 72 2.36 11.14 2.95
N GLU A 73 2.04 10.31 3.94
CA GLU A 73 2.89 10.01 5.08
C GLU A 73 2.78 8.53 5.46
N PHE A 74 3.92 7.86 5.56
CA PHE A 74 4.03 6.48 6.01
C PHE A 74 4.59 6.46 7.42
N GLU A 75 3.80 5.92 8.35
CA GLU A 75 4.20 5.65 9.72
C GLU A 75 4.47 4.13 9.82
N PRO A 76 5.75 3.71 9.83
CA PRO A 76 6.09 2.31 10.04
C PRO A 76 5.60 1.87 11.42
N GLY A 77 5.13 0.63 11.51
CA GLY A 77 4.63 0.11 12.76
C GLY A 77 5.78 -0.22 13.73
N ASP A 78 5.61 0.17 14.98
CA ASP A 78 6.54 -0.14 16.06
C ASP A 78 6.42 -1.60 16.52
N VAL A 79 7.45 -2.05 17.25
CA VAL A 79 7.44 -3.36 17.90
C VAL A 79 6.50 -3.33 19.10
N SER A 80 5.55 -4.26 19.14
CA SER A 80 4.62 -4.44 20.24
C SER A 80 5.20 -5.45 21.24
N GLU A 81 5.38 -5.03 22.49
CA GLU A 81 6.04 -5.81 23.55
C GLU A 81 5.04 -6.23 24.66
N PHE A 82 5.28 -7.38 25.29
CA PHE A 82 4.50 -7.87 26.43
C PHE A 82 5.38 -8.23 27.61
N GLY A 83 4.88 -7.83 28.79
CA GLY A 83 5.47 -8.15 30.09
C GLY A 83 6.77 -7.41 30.37
N GLY A 84 7.39 -7.78 31.48
CA GLY A 84 8.69 -7.28 31.92
C GLY A 84 8.94 -7.68 33.39
N GLY A 85 10.19 -7.55 33.86
CA GLY A 85 10.53 -7.88 35.25
C GLY A 85 10.36 -9.37 35.59
N ASN A 86 9.52 -9.71 36.56
CA ASN A 86 9.37 -11.10 37.04
C ASN A 86 8.41 -11.94 36.16
N GLU A 87 7.73 -11.30 35.21
CA GLU A 87 6.74 -11.93 34.31
C GLU A 87 7.40 -12.57 33.08
N THR A 88 8.62 -12.15 32.73
CA THR A 88 9.38 -12.67 31.59
C THR A 88 10.75 -13.17 32.02
N LEU A 89 11.32 -14.12 31.27
CA LEU A 89 12.63 -14.68 31.58
C LEU A 89 13.69 -13.55 31.56
N ASN A 90 14.34 -13.33 32.71
CA ASN A 90 15.33 -12.26 32.93
C ASN A 90 14.78 -10.82 32.79
N GLY A 91 13.47 -10.61 32.86
CA GLY A 91 12.85 -9.29 32.79
C GLY A 91 12.97 -8.57 31.46
N VAL A 92 13.36 -9.28 30.40
CA VAL A 92 13.36 -8.78 29.03
C VAL A 92 11.94 -8.90 28.47
N PRO A 93 11.32 -7.82 27.97
CA PRO A 93 9.99 -7.89 27.36
C PRO A 93 9.97 -8.89 26.19
N LEU A 94 8.88 -9.63 26.05
CA LEU A 94 8.68 -10.52 24.91
C LEU A 94 8.11 -9.70 23.75
N VAL A 95 8.73 -9.80 22.58
CA VAL A 95 8.16 -9.22 21.35
C VAL A 95 6.93 -10.03 20.94
N VAL A 96 5.75 -9.40 21.01
CA VAL A 96 4.46 -10.01 20.68
C VAL A 96 4.17 -9.90 19.18
N GLY A 97 4.59 -8.79 18.57
CA GLY A 97 4.33 -8.53 17.17
C GLY A 97 4.85 -7.18 16.70
N LEU A 98 4.43 -6.80 15.51
CA LEU A 98 4.66 -5.50 14.90
C LEU A 98 3.32 -4.85 14.65
N GLU A 99 3.18 -3.58 15.00
CA GLU A 99 2.01 -2.80 14.63
C GLU A 99 1.95 -2.69 13.09
N PRO A 100 0.76 -2.57 12.49
CA PRO A 100 0.64 -2.41 11.05
C PRO A 100 1.18 -1.05 10.61
N THR A 101 1.85 -1.01 9.45
CA THR A 101 2.27 0.26 8.83
C THR A 101 1.03 1.06 8.45
N THR A 102 0.98 2.31 8.92
CA THR A 102 -0.10 3.24 8.60
C THR A 102 0.34 4.17 7.48
N PHE A 103 -0.53 4.37 6.50
CA PHE A 103 -0.36 5.36 5.43
C PHE A 103 -1.50 6.37 5.46
N THR A 104 -1.16 7.63 5.68
CA THR A 104 -2.13 8.74 5.69
C THR A 104 -1.89 9.68 4.52
N PHE A 105 -2.97 10.29 4.04
CA PHE A 105 -2.93 11.19 2.89
C PHE A 105 -4.19 12.05 2.86
N ARG A 106 -4.21 13.05 1.97
CA ARG A 106 -5.34 13.96 1.78
C ARG A 106 -5.82 13.93 0.34
N PHE A 107 -7.12 13.88 0.17
CA PHE A 107 -7.78 14.21 -1.09
C PHE A 107 -8.21 15.67 -1.05
N TYR A 108 -7.66 16.49 -1.92
CA TYR A 108 -8.03 17.90 -2.04
C TYR A 108 -9.19 18.08 -3.01
N SER A 109 -10.15 18.92 -2.64
CA SER A 109 -11.22 19.39 -3.53
C SER A 109 -12.01 18.26 -4.23
N LEU A 110 -12.33 17.19 -3.49
CA LEU A 110 -13.14 16.10 -4.03
C LEU A 110 -14.49 16.60 -4.57
N GLN A 111 -14.91 16.04 -5.70
CA GLN A 111 -16.22 16.34 -6.28
C GLN A 111 -17.35 15.76 -5.43
N LYS A 112 -18.55 16.30 -5.61
CA LYS A 112 -19.75 15.84 -4.92
C LYS A 112 -20.02 14.36 -5.26
N GLY A 113 -20.19 13.53 -4.24
CA GLY A 113 -20.46 12.09 -4.38
C GLY A 113 -19.22 11.21 -4.28
N MET A 114 -18.06 11.65 -4.77
CA MET A 114 -16.83 10.85 -4.76
C MET A 114 -16.39 10.45 -3.35
N ALA A 115 -16.55 11.35 -2.37
CA ALA A 115 -16.23 11.02 -0.98
C ALA A 115 -17.14 9.92 -0.40
N ALA A 116 -18.39 9.82 -0.87
CA ALA A 116 -19.29 8.73 -0.48
C ALA A 116 -18.87 7.42 -1.16
N GLU A 117 -18.56 7.45 -2.46
CA GLU A 117 -18.08 6.28 -3.20
C GLU A 117 -16.76 5.73 -2.63
N LEU A 118 -15.82 6.60 -2.24
CA LEU A 118 -14.58 6.19 -1.57
C LEU A 118 -14.84 5.59 -0.18
N LYS A 119 -15.87 6.05 0.53
CA LYS A 119 -16.28 5.43 1.80
C LYS A 119 -16.95 4.07 1.58
N ASP A 120 -17.71 3.89 0.50
CA ASP A 120 -18.27 2.58 0.14
C ASP A 120 -17.17 1.57 -0.21
N MET A 121 -16.07 2.03 -0.81
CA MET A 121 -14.87 1.22 -1.05
C MET A 121 -14.20 0.74 0.25
N ALA A 122 -14.32 1.46 1.35
CA ALA A 122 -13.78 1.04 2.65
C ALA A 122 -14.43 -0.23 3.21
N CYS A 123 -15.64 -0.56 2.77
CA CYS A 123 -16.35 -1.78 3.18
C CYS A 123 -15.94 -3.02 2.37
N ARG A 124 -15.07 -2.88 1.37
CA ARG A 124 -14.64 -3.98 0.49
C ARG A 124 -13.28 -4.51 0.89
N GLU A 125 -13.06 -5.80 0.62
CA GLU A 125 -11.72 -6.38 0.68
C GLU A 125 -10.96 -6.05 -0.61
N VAL A 126 -10.05 -5.09 -0.50
CA VAL A 126 -9.26 -4.60 -1.62
C VAL A 126 -7.77 -4.70 -1.31
N ASP A 127 -6.97 -4.78 -2.37
CA ASP A 127 -5.54 -4.50 -2.32
C ASP A 127 -5.25 -3.20 -3.07
N VAL A 128 -4.08 -2.61 -2.84
CA VAL A 128 -3.74 -1.30 -3.39
C VAL A 128 -2.42 -1.33 -4.13
N PHE A 129 -2.39 -0.86 -5.38
CA PHE A 129 -1.17 -0.44 -6.04
C PHE A 129 -0.92 1.03 -5.76
N LEU A 130 0.35 1.41 -5.62
CA LEU A 130 0.74 2.81 -5.41
C LEU A 130 1.33 3.37 -6.70
N VAL A 131 1.07 4.64 -6.99
CA VAL A 131 1.68 5.34 -8.13
C VAL A 131 2.49 6.50 -7.60
N ASN A 132 3.76 6.55 -7.96
CA ASN A 132 4.65 7.63 -7.53
C ASN A 132 4.68 8.81 -8.52
N GLU A 133 5.36 9.87 -8.11
CA GLU A 133 5.57 11.10 -8.89
C GLU A 133 6.35 10.89 -10.21
N ASN A 134 7.08 9.79 -10.32
CA ASN A 134 7.88 9.43 -11.50
C ASN A 134 7.09 8.56 -12.50
N ASN A 135 5.76 8.55 -12.43
CA ASN A 135 4.89 7.71 -13.26
C ASN A 135 5.24 6.21 -13.19
N GLN A 136 5.69 5.73 -12.02
CA GLN A 136 5.95 4.31 -11.78
C GLN A 136 4.80 3.71 -10.97
N ILE A 137 4.46 2.46 -11.29
CA ILE A 137 3.52 1.68 -10.51
C ILE A 137 4.34 0.81 -9.56
N VAL A 138 4.01 0.93 -8.29
CA VAL A 138 4.61 0.22 -7.18
C VAL A 138 3.68 -0.91 -6.76
N TYR A 139 4.24 -2.11 -6.63
CA TYR A 139 3.47 -3.33 -6.46
C TYR A 139 4.19 -4.36 -5.58
N ASN A 140 3.44 -5.37 -5.17
CA ASN A 140 3.97 -6.52 -4.45
C ASN A 140 4.29 -7.64 -5.45
N GLU A 141 5.56 -8.04 -5.55
CA GLU A 141 5.99 -9.12 -6.43
C GLU A 141 5.61 -10.47 -5.83
N LYS A 142 4.73 -11.22 -6.52
CA LYS A 142 4.37 -12.59 -6.12
C LYS A 142 5.27 -13.62 -6.79
N SER A 143 5.69 -13.33 -8.02
CA SER A 143 6.64 -14.13 -8.80
C SER A 143 7.31 -13.23 -9.85
N THR A 144 8.30 -13.76 -10.56
CA THR A 144 9.04 -13.06 -11.63
C THR A 144 8.17 -12.52 -12.77
N THR A 145 6.91 -12.97 -12.89
CA THR A 145 5.98 -12.54 -13.95
C THR A 145 4.69 -11.94 -13.40
N THR A 146 4.44 -12.06 -12.11
CA THR A 146 3.14 -11.78 -11.50
C THR A 146 3.25 -10.82 -10.33
N ALA A 147 2.42 -9.78 -10.37
CA ALA A 147 2.26 -8.77 -9.34
C ALA A 147 0.90 -8.91 -8.66
N THR A 148 0.82 -8.49 -7.39
CA THR A 148 -0.44 -8.20 -6.70
C THR A 148 -0.41 -6.79 -6.15
N GLY A 149 -1.57 -6.27 -5.74
CA GLY A 149 -1.60 -5.09 -4.89
C GLY A 149 -1.01 -5.39 -3.51
N PHE A 150 -0.77 -4.33 -2.74
CA PHE A 150 -0.43 -4.44 -1.33
C PHE A 150 -1.69 -4.74 -0.52
N PRO A 151 -1.68 -5.78 0.32
CA PRO A 151 -2.85 -6.15 1.10
C PRO A 151 -3.09 -5.15 2.24
N ILE A 152 -4.27 -4.54 2.25
CA ILE A 152 -4.66 -3.59 3.29
C ILE A 152 -5.61 -4.22 4.31
N ARG A 153 -5.40 -3.92 5.59
CA ARG A 153 -6.29 -4.34 6.69
C ARG A 153 -7.46 -3.38 6.86
N GLN A 154 -7.24 -2.09 6.60
CA GLN A 154 -8.27 -1.08 6.73
C GLN A 154 -8.04 0.04 5.72
N PHE A 155 -9.12 0.54 5.14
CA PHE A 155 -9.18 1.80 4.43
C PHE A 155 -10.26 2.66 5.08
N SER A 156 -10.03 3.98 5.15
CA SER A 156 -11.05 4.92 5.62
C SER A 156 -10.84 6.29 5.00
N VAL A 157 -11.95 7.00 4.80
CA VAL A 157 -11.96 8.40 4.35
C VAL A 157 -12.80 9.21 5.33
N SER A 158 -12.24 10.29 5.86
CA SER A 158 -12.92 11.17 6.80
C SER A 158 -14.06 11.94 6.14
N ASP A 159 -14.89 12.58 6.95
CA ASP A 159 -15.75 13.66 6.46
C ASP A 159 -14.92 14.81 5.89
N ARG A 160 -15.58 15.62 5.07
CA ARG A 160 -14.97 16.77 4.42
C ARG A 160 -14.65 17.82 5.47
N ARG A 161 -13.38 18.16 5.62
CA ARG A 161 -12.96 19.36 6.33
C ARG A 161 -13.18 20.55 5.41
N ILE A 162 -13.91 21.53 5.93
CA ILE A 162 -14.09 22.82 5.26
C ILE A 162 -12.83 23.66 5.53
N GLY A 163 -12.14 24.03 4.47
CA GLY A 163 -11.00 24.92 4.52
C GLY A 163 -11.40 26.38 4.73
N GLY A 164 -10.41 27.23 4.99
CA GLY A 164 -10.56 28.68 5.07
C GLY A 164 -10.24 29.37 3.74
N TYR A 165 -9.93 30.67 3.80
CA TYR A 165 -9.58 31.46 2.62
C TYR A 165 -8.34 30.96 1.85
N SER A 166 -7.34 30.44 2.57
CA SER A 166 -6.05 30.00 2.02
C SER A 166 -5.89 28.49 1.97
N GLU A 167 -6.83 27.73 2.53
CA GLU A 167 -6.74 26.28 2.63
C GLU A 167 -7.85 25.64 1.81
N PRO A 168 -7.53 24.76 0.85
CA PRO A 168 -8.56 24.02 0.14
C PRO A 168 -9.29 23.05 1.08
N ASP A 169 -10.54 22.75 0.73
CA ASP A 169 -11.28 21.66 1.35
C ASP A 169 -10.56 20.33 1.11
N TYR A 170 -10.58 19.45 2.10
CA TYR A 170 -10.02 18.12 1.94
C TYR A 170 -10.72 17.05 2.76
N ASN A 171 -10.49 15.80 2.37
CA ASN A 171 -10.83 14.61 3.13
C ASN A 171 -9.53 13.87 3.48
N ASN A 172 -9.38 13.46 4.73
CA ASN A 172 -8.25 12.61 5.12
C ASN A 172 -8.53 11.17 4.69
N GLY A 173 -7.57 10.54 4.04
CA GLY A 173 -7.53 9.11 3.79
C GLY A 173 -6.55 8.43 4.74
N LYS A 174 -6.89 7.23 5.20
CA LYS A 174 -5.99 6.38 5.98
C LYS A 174 -6.09 4.94 5.49
N ILE A 175 -4.92 4.34 5.27
CA ILE A 175 -4.74 2.92 4.95
C ILE A 175 -3.88 2.30 6.04
N MET A 176 -4.21 1.09 6.46
CA MET A 176 -3.31 0.26 7.26
C MET A 176 -2.94 -0.97 6.45
N PHE A 177 -1.63 -1.17 6.22
CA PHE A 177 -1.13 -2.33 5.51
C PHE A 177 -1.13 -3.57 6.40
N SER A 178 -1.13 -4.73 5.76
CA SER A 178 -0.92 -6.00 6.45
C SER A 178 0.53 -6.17 6.86
N GLU A 179 0.80 -7.16 7.72
CA GLU A 179 2.17 -7.56 8.05
C GLU A 179 2.95 -7.96 6.79
N ASP A 180 4.26 -7.71 6.80
CA ASP A 180 5.20 -8.10 5.74
C ASP A 180 4.87 -7.52 4.35
N TRP A 181 4.07 -6.44 4.28
CA TRP A 181 3.64 -5.82 3.02
C TRP A 181 4.79 -5.33 2.14
N SER A 182 5.93 -4.98 2.75
CA SER A 182 7.11 -4.42 2.09
C SER A 182 8.14 -5.45 1.65
N ASP A 183 7.98 -6.73 1.98
CA ASP A 183 9.03 -7.75 1.78
C ASP A 183 9.35 -8.00 0.31
N ASN A 184 8.33 -8.01 -0.56
CA ASN A 184 8.50 -8.16 -2.01
C ASN A 184 8.12 -6.86 -2.75
N PHE A 185 8.37 -5.72 -2.10
CA PHE A 185 8.14 -4.41 -2.67
C PHE A 185 9.00 -4.18 -3.93
N THR A 186 8.37 -3.79 -5.02
CA THR A 186 9.07 -3.45 -6.27
C THR A 186 8.28 -2.39 -7.06
N MET A 187 8.88 -1.89 -8.15
CA MET A 187 8.29 -0.87 -9.00
C MET A 187 8.60 -1.09 -10.48
N THR A 188 7.72 -0.58 -11.35
CA THR A 188 8.01 -0.53 -12.78
C THR A 188 9.13 0.47 -13.07
N LYS A 189 9.75 0.36 -14.26
CA LYS A 189 10.46 1.51 -14.83
C LYS A 189 9.49 2.67 -15.05
N GLU A 190 10.02 3.88 -15.18
CA GLU A 190 9.24 5.05 -15.59
C GLU A 190 8.39 4.72 -16.83
N ILE A 191 7.09 4.96 -16.72
CA ILE A 191 6.15 4.73 -17.82
C ILE A 191 6.13 5.98 -18.69
N THR A 192 6.62 5.86 -19.93
CA THR A 192 6.66 6.98 -20.90
C THR A 192 5.53 6.94 -21.92
N SER A 193 4.84 5.81 -22.04
CA SER A 193 3.79 5.58 -23.04
C SER A 193 2.43 6.17 -22.65
N TRP A 194 2.18 6.37 -21.35
CA TRP A 194 0.98 7.01 -20.80
C TRP A 194 1.22 7.43 -19.36
N ASN A 195 0.34 8.28 -18.81
CA ASN A 195 0.49 8.80 -17.45
C ASN A 195 -0.65 8.29 -16.53
N PRO A 196 -0.34 7.42 -15.54
CA PRO A 196 -1.33 6.96 -14.55
C PRO A 196 -1.85 8.06 -13.61
N LEU A 197 -1.17 9.19 -13.50
CA LEU A 197 -1.57 10.35 -12.71
C LEU A 197 -2.54 11.28 -13.46
N SER A 198 -2.69 11.14 -14.78
CA SER A 198 -3.58 11.97 -15.59
C SER A 198 -4.93 11.33 -15.93
N ILE A 199 -5.16 10.09 -15.48
CA ILE A 199 -6.49 9.43 -15.55
C ILE A 199 -7.51 10.17 -14.69
#